data_AF-A0ABC8J8F5-F1
#
_entry.id   AF-A0ABC8J8F5-F1
#
_cell.length_a   1.000
_cell.length_b   1.000
_cell.length_c   1.000
_cell.angle_alpha   90.00
_cell.angle_beta   90.00
_cell.angle_gamma   90.00
#
_symmetry.space_group_name_H-M   'P 1'
#
loop_
_entity.id
_entity.type
_entity.pdbx_description
1 polymer ?
#
loop_
_entity_poly.entity_id
_entity_poly.type
_entity_poly.pdbx_seq_one_letter_code
_entity_poly.pdbx_strand_id
1 'polypeptide(L)'
;MSSNNDAIPLSPPHGTDELMMDPMEPCLSSQNYDEIFTKLTWFVDDTNIYNVIVHNTSDGKLTTKPVNGAIFILNPKTGHLFLKVIHPSVWACRKRVEKFIPFIASEEVASLLRPLPVVNQPNQIIVTREGLSGILEVYMLDFPNTVVRVSELEFPFQAFLKIETFGDVVLKATESEMVLFNIYDDWLESMSPFTAFSRLILILRAVDVDKDKVKMLLKPDKSVVTKAHHVWPSLSDDQWMKVEVALRDVIVTDYAEKKNVKASDLTVSEIRDIILGADITPSSLV
;
A
#
# COMPACT_ATOMS: atom_id res chain seq x y z
N MET A 1 53.31 -48.46 43.18
CA MET A 1 53.34 -47.04 42.80
C MET A 1 52.24 -46.84 41.78
N SER A 2 51.20 -46.10 42.20
CA SER A 2 50.01 -45.78 41.42
C SER A 2 50.33 -44.66 40.43
N SER A 3 49.85 -44.77 39.20
CA SER A 3 49.75 -43.63 38.28
C SER A 3 48.56 -43.84 37.34
N ASN A 4 47.57 -42.96 37.54
CA ASN A 4 46.32 -42.81 36.81
C ASN A 4 46.54 -42.56 35.31
N ASN A 5 45.67 -43.13 34.48
CA ASN A 5 45.35 -42.63 33.14
C ASN A 5 43.84 -42.43 33.09
N ASP A 6 43.38 -41.25 33.53
CA ASP A 6 42.01 -40.81 33.34
C ASP A 6 41.86 -40.23 31.93
N ALA A 7 40.98 -40.84 31.13
CA ALA A 7 40.56 -40.32 29.85
C ALA A 7 39.62 -39.13 30.05
N ILE A 8 40.00 -37.95 29.55
CA ILE A 8 39.15 -36.76 29.48
C ILE A 8 38.42 -36.77 28.14
N PRO A 9 37.07 -36.71 28.08
CA PRO A 9 36.36 -36.49 26.83
C PRO A 9 36.42 -35.00 26.47
N LEU A 10 36.77 -34.71 25.21
CA LEU A 10 36.71 -33.38 24.61
C LEU A 10 35.28 -32.82 24.71
N SER A 11 35.09 -31.75 25.49
CA SER A 11 33.91 -30.90 25.37
C SER A 11 34.04 -30.02 24.12
N PRO A 12 33.03 -29.90 23.26
CA PRO A 12 33.04 -28.89 22.21
C PRO A 12 32.87 -27.49 22.83
N PRO A 13 33.41 -26.43 22.20
CA PRO A 13 33.32 -25.08 22.74
C PRO A 13 31.86 -24.62 22.74
N HIS A 14 31.37 -24.20 23.91
CA HIS A 14 30.17 -23.36 24.00
C HIS A 14 30.50 -21.99 23.39
N GLY A 15 29.88 -21.71 22.26
CA GLY A 15 29.90 -20.43 21.58
C GLY A 15 28.64 -20.30 20.74
N THR A 16 27.48 -20.34 21.37
CA THR A 16 26.28 -19.75 20.79
C THR A 16 26.37 -18.25 21.04
N ASP A 17 27.06 -17.54 20.14
CA ASP A 17 26.71 -16.15 19.87
C ASP A 17 25.32 -16.17 19.23
N GLU A 18 24.29 -16.36 20.06
CA GLU A 18 22.99 -15.80 19.74
C GLU A 18 23.21 -14.30 19.75
N LEU A 19 23.46 -13.74 18.55
CA LEU A 19 23.21 -12.34 18.29
C LEU A 19 21.79 -12.08 18.78
N MET A 20 21.66 -11.48 19.96
CA MET A 20 20.40 -10.88 20.38
C MET A 20 20.15 -9.75 19.41
N MET A 21 19.54 -10.08 18.27
CA MET A 21 18.85 -9.11 17.46
C MET A 21 17.86 -8.46 18.40
N ASP A 22 17.92 -7.14 18.53
CA ASP A 22 16.79 -6.40 19.06
C ASP A 22 15.52 -6.96 18.40
N PRO A 23 14.46 -7.27 19.17
CA PRO A 23 13.29 -7.90 18.61
C PRO A 23 12.81 -7.05 17.44
N MET A 24 12.89 -7.63 16.24
CA MET A 24 12.52 -6.97 15.00
C MET A 24 11.08 -6.47 15.16
N GLU A 25 10.82 -5.18 14.91
CA GLU A 25 9.45 -4.66 15.00
C GLU A 25 8.56 -5.54 14.11
N PRO A 26 7.40 -6.03 14.61
CA PRO A 26 6.59 -6.99 13.87
C PRO A 26 6.10 -6.39 12.55
N CYS A 27 5.72 -7.20 11.56
CA CYS A 27 5.03 -6.70 10.38
C CYS A 27 3.70 -6.02 10.76
N LEU A 28 3.18 -5.15 9.89
CA LEU A 28 1.82 -4.64 10.05
C LEU A 28 0.82 -5.75 9.68
N SER A 29 -0.11 -6.03 10.58
CA SER A 29 -1.16 -7.05 10.43
C SER A 29 -2.51 -6.51 10.95
N SER A 30 -3.58 -7.31 10.83
CA SER A 30 -4.88 -6.95 11.40
C SER A 30 -4.86 -6.75 12.92
N GLN A 31 -3.85 -7.27 13.63
CA GLN A 31 -3.78 -7.23 15.10
C GLN A 31 -3.17 -5.93 15.64
N ASN A 32 -2.25 -5.31 14.90
CA ASN A 32 -1.58 -4.07 15.28
C ASN A 32 -1.95 -2.88 14.38
N TYR A 33 -2.91 -3.07 13.46
CA TYR A 33 -3.36 -2.08 12.49
C TYR A 33 -3.59 -0.66 13.05
N ASP A 34 -4.12 -0.54 14.27
CA ASP A 34 -4.41 0.76 14.89
C ASP A 34 -3.16 1.61 15.14
N GLU A 35 -1.98 1.00 15.21
CA GLU A 35 -0.73 1.71 15.49
C GLU A 35 -0.35 2.71 14.39
N ILE A 36 -0.85 2.52 13.16
CA ILE A 36 -0.56 3.41 12.02
C ILE A 36 -1.05 4.85 12.25
N PHE A 37 -2.00 5.04 13.19
CA PHE A 37 -2.52 6.36 13.57
C PHE A 37 -1.85 6.95 14.82
N THR A 38 -1.10 6.13 15.56
CA THR A 38 -0.40 6.55 16.79
C THR A 38 0.98 7.13 16.49
N LYS A 39 1.77 6.43 15.66
CA LYS A 39 3.07 6.88 15.13
C LYS A 39 2.86 7.73 13.87
N LEU A 40 3.80 8.63 13.54
CA LEU A 40 3.80 9.27 12.23
C LEU A 40 4.22 8.23 11.18
N THR A 41 3.22 7.70 10.47
CA THR A 41 3.36 6.56 9.56
C THR A 41 3.23 7.02 8.12
N TRP A 42 4.10 6.58 7.23
CA TRP A 42 3.88 6.70 5.78
C TRP A 42 3.76 5.30 5.17
N PHE A 43 2.78 5.09 4.30
CA PHE A 43 2.72 3.94 3.41
C PHE A 43 3.48 4.24 2.12
N VAL A 44 4.20 3.26 1.59
CA VAL A 44 4.82 3.33 0.26
C VAL A 44 4.41 2.11 -0.55
N ASP A 45 3.79 2.36 -1.71
CA ASP A 45 3.47 1.34 -2.70
C ASP A 45 4.19 1.63 -4.02
N ASP A 46 4.94 0.62 -4.49
CA ASP A 46 5.76 0.68 -5.70
C ASP A 46 5.16 -0.12 -6.88
N THR A 47 3.92 -0.62 -6.72
CA THR A 47 3.28 -1.55 -7.67
C THR A 47 3.16 -0.94 -9.06
N ASN A 48 2.82 0.35 -9.13
CA ASN A 48 2.53 1.06 -10.38
C ASN A 48 3.70 1.91 -10.91
N ILE A 49 4.94 1.68 -10.47
CA ILE A 49 6.11 2.47 -10.91
C ILE A 49 6.45 2.22 -12.39
N TYR A 50 6.32 0.97 -12.87
CA TYR A 50 6.64 0.60 -14.24
C TYR A 50 5.46 -0.14 -14.89
N ASN A 51 4.74 0.57 -15.74
CA ASN A 51 3.60 0.04 -16.49
C ASN A 51 3.94 -0.05 -17.98
N VAL A 52 3.38 -1.06 -18.65
CA VAL A 52 3.53 -1.25 -20.09
C VAL A 52 2.20 -1.47 -20.78
N ILE A 53 2.05 -0.93 -21.99
CA ILE A 53 0.98 -1.32 -22.91
C ILE A 53 1.53 -2.39 -23.84
N VAL A 54 0.78 -3.50 -23.98
CA VAL A 54 1.10 -4.58 -24.89
C VAL A 54 0.45 -4.31 -26.25
N HIS A 55 1.24 -4.37 -27.31
CA HIS A 55 0.79 -4.20 -28.70
C HIS A 55 1.06 -5.46 -29.52
N ASN A 56 0.04 -5.91 -30.25
CA ASN A 56 0.17 -6.96 -31.26
C ASN A 56 0.73 -6.36 -32.54
N THR A 57 1.91 -6.82 -32.96
CA THR A 57 2.45 -6.48 -34.28
C THR A 57 1.78 -7.32 -35.36
N SER A 58 1.82 -6.83 -36.61
CA SER A 58 1.27 -7.52 -37.80
C SER A 58 1.80 -8.95 -37.96
N ASP A 59 3.01 -9.20 -37.48
CA ASP A 59 3.71 -10.48 -37.61
C ASP A 59 3.39 -11.44 -36.45
N GLY A 60 2.42 -11.10 -35.61
CA GLY A 60 1.97 -11.91 -34.47
C GLY A 60 2.85 -11.81 -33.22
N LYS A 61 3.90 -10.97 -33.23
CA LYS A 61 4.78 -10.76 -32.07
C LYS A 61 4.17 -9.74 -31.10
N LEU A 62 4.21 -10.06 -29.81
CA LEU A 62 3.89 -9.12 -28.73
C LEU A 62 5.05 -8.16 -28.51
N THR A 63 4.75 -6.86 -28.51
CA THR A 63 5.70 -5.80 -28.14
C THR A 63 5.14 -5.00 -26.98
N THR A 64 6.00 -4.47 -26.12
CA THR A 64 5.57 -3.67 -24.96
C THR A 64 6.12 -2.25 -25.08
N LYS A 65 5.29 -1.27 -24.75
CA LYS A 65 5.68 0.15 -24.69
C LYS A 65 5.50 0.66 -23.25
N PRO A 66 6.53 1.20 -22.61
CA PRO A 66 6.39 1.78 -21.28
C PRO A 66 5.49 3.01 -21.32
N VAL A 67 4.68 3.17 -20.27
CA VAL A 67 3.86 4.36 -20.02
C VAL A 67 4.21 4.95 -18.66
N ASN A 68 3.67 6.13 -18.37
CA ASN A 68 3.87 6.77 -17.07
C ASN A 68 3.42 5.81 -15.95
N GLY A 69 4.25 5.74 -14.92
CA GLY A 69 3.92 5.09 -13.66
C GLY A 69 3.89 6.10 -12.53
N ALA A 70 3.63 5.64 -11.31
CA ALA A 70 3.77 6.47 -10.14
C ALA A 70 4.08 5.67 -8.86
N ILE A 71 4.74 6.33 -7.93
CA ILE A 71 4.94 5.89 -6.54
C ILE A 71 3.81 6.49 -5.70
N PHE A 72 3.15 5.67 -4.91
CA PHE A 72 2.11 6.12 -4.00
C PHE A 72 2.67 6.20 -2.57
N ILE A 73 2.76 7.42 -2.03
CA ILE A 73 3.27 7.66 -0.66
C ILE A 73 2.19 8.36 0.16
N LEU A 74 1.60 7.68 1.14
CA LEU A 74 0.44 8.16 1.89
C LEU A 74 0.71 8.29 3.38
N ASN A 75 0.36 9.43 3.95
CA ASN A 75 0.20 9.56 5.40
C ASN A 75 -1.27 9.25 5.78
N PRO A 76 -1.56 8.08 6.42
CA PRO A 76 -2.92 7.64 6.72
C PRO A 76 -3.59 8.48 7.81
N LYS A 77 -2.82 9.26 8.58
CA LYS A 77 -3.38 10.12 9.64
C LYS A 77 -3.92 11.44 9.08
N THR A 78 -3.29 11.96 8.02
CA THR A 78 -3.60 13.29 7.48
C THR A 78 -4.27 13.25 6.13
N GLY A 79 -4.16 12.13 5.40
CA GLY A 79 -4.62 12.05 4.01
C GLY A 79 -3.65 12.67 3.02
N HIS A 80 -2.49 13.18 3.45
CA HIS A 80 -1.49 13.66 2.50
C HIS A 80 -0.97 12.51 1.66
N LEU A 81 -1.25 12.57 0.36
CA LEU A 81 -0.74 11.68 -0.67
C LEU A 81 0.29 12.43 -1.49
N PHE A 82 1.54 11.99 -1.40
CA PHE A 82 2.61 12.39 -2.29
C PHE A 82 2.65 11.39 -3.45
N LEU A 83 2.11 11.80 -4.59
CA LEU A 83 2.07 10.99 -5.80
C LEU A 83 3.25 11.37 -6.69
N LYS A 84 4.30 10.55 -6.71
CA LYS A 84 5.46 10.76 -7.59
C LYS A 84 5.22 10.12 -8.93
N VAL A 85 4.98 10.92 -9.96
CA VAL A 85 4.92 10.45 -11.35
C VAL A 85 6.33 10.06 -11.81
N ILE A 86 6.42 8.89 -12.46
CA ILE A 86 7.63 8.37 -13.09
C ILE A 86 7.42 8.29 -14.60
N HIS A 87 8.04 9.21 -15.33
CA HIS A 87 7.95 9.26 -16.79
C HIS A 87 8.85 8.18 -17.45
N PRO A 88 8.44 7.59 -18.60
CA PRO A 88 9.18 6.54 -19.30
C PRO A 88 10.64 6.84 -19.63
N SER A 89 11.02 8.12 -19.70
CA SER A 89 12.42 8.52 -19.91
C SER A 89 13.37 7.99 -18.84
N VAL A 90 12.89 7.74 -17.61
CA VAL A 90 13.69 7.12 -16.52
C VAL A 90 14.20 5.73 -16.93
N TRP A 91 13.42 5.01 -17.74
CA TRP A 91 13.70 3.64 -18.18
C TRP A 91 14.47 3.58 -19.50
N ALA A 92 14.72 4.72 -20.14
CA ALA A 92 15.42 4.79 -21.42
C ALA A 92 16.77 4.07 -21.32
N CYS A 93 17.04 3.20 -22.29
CA CYS A 93 18.27 2.41 -22.40
C CYS A 93 18.56 1.44 -21.22
N ARG A 94 17.63 1.22 -20.29
CA ARG A 94 17.80 0.26 -19.20
C ARG A 94 17.33 -1.14 -19.62
N LYS A 95 18.14 -2.16 -19.31
CA LYS A 95 17.73 -3.57 -19.36
C LYS A 95 17.35 -4.02 -17.96
N ARG A 96 16.40 -4.96 -17.84
CA ARG A 96 15.92 -5.51 -16.55
C ARG A 96 15.37 -4.43 -15.62
N VAL A 97 14.42 -3.64 -16.13
CA VAL A 97 13.84 -2.48 -15.45
C VAL A 97 13.26 -2.86 -14.08
N GLU A 98 12.68 -4.04 -13.96
CA GLU A 98 12.10 -4.58 -12.74
C GLU A 98 13.06 -4.57 -11.55
N LYS A 99 14.37 -4.74 -11.79
CA LYS A 99 15.38 -4.73 -10.73
C LYS A 99 15.71 -3.33 -10.21
N PHE A 100 15.36 -2.29 -10.96
CA PHE A 100 15.64 -0.90 -10.59
C PHE A 100 14.45 -0.24 -9.89
N ILE A 101 13.25 -0.83 -9.94
CA ILE A 101 12.04 -0.27 -9.34
C ILE A 101 12.25 0.06 -7.86
N PRO A 102 12.75 -0.84 -6.99
CA PRO A 102 12.95 -0.53 -5.58
C PRO A 102 13.96 0.60 -5.33
N PHE A 103 14.99 0.73 -6.17
CA PHE A 103 15.99 1.80 -6.05
C PHE A 103 15.39 3.15 -6.39
N ILE A 104 14.59 3.23 -7.46
CA ILE A 104 13.90 4.47 -7.84
C ILE A 104 12.90 4.87 -6.76
N ALA A 105 12.11 3.91 -6.27
CA ALA A 105 11.17 4.15 -5.17
C ALA A 105 11.87 4.72 -3.94
N SER A 106 12.97 4.08 -3.53
CA SER A 106 13.70 4.44 -2.31
C SER A 106 14.41 5.80 -2.42
N GLU A 107 15.01 6.12 -3.57
CA GLU A 107 15.63 7.42 -3.80
C GLU A 107 14.59 8.56 -3.78
N GLU A 108 13.41 8.35 -4.36
CA GLU A 108 12.33 9.34 -4.37
C GLU A 108 11.73 9.54 -2.97
N VAL A 109 11.57 8.47 -2.19
CA VAL A 109 11.17 8.55 -0.77
C VAL A 109 12.23 9.30 0.03
N ALA A 110 13.50 8.95 -0.08
CA ALA A 110 14.59 9.65 0.61
C ALA A 110 14.65 11.14 0.21
N SER A 111 14.53 11.43 -1.09
CA SER A 111 14.49 12.80 -1.61
C SER A 111 13.34 13.63 -1.03
N LEU A 112 12.17 13.01 -0.81
CA LEU A 112 11.03 13.65 -0.16
C LEU A 112 11.28 13.93 1.32
N LEU A 113 12.04 13.08 2.02
CA LEU A 113 12.35 13.24 3.44
C LEU A 113 13.45 14.26 3.73
N ARG A 114 14.49 14.34 2.88
CA ARG A 114 15.64 15.25 3.07
C ARG A 114 15.26 16.70 3.42
N PRO A 115 14.29 17.36 2.76
CA PRO A 115 13.94 18.74 3.08
C PRO A 115 13.05 18.90 4.33
N LEU A 116 12.51 17.81 4.88
CA LEU A 116 11.60 17.88 6.03
C LEU A 116 12.38 18.08 7.33
N PRO A 117 11.89 18.95 8.24
CA PRO A 117 12.34 18.95 9.62
C PRO A 117 12.20 17.57 10.25
N VAL A 118 13.12 17.18 11.14
CA VAL A 118 13.12 15.85 11.78
C VAL A 118 11.78 15.50 12.43
N VAL A 119 11.09 16.48 13.02
CA VAL A 119 9.76 16.29 13.64
C VAL A 119 8.64 15.92 12.64
N ASN A 120 8.84 16.25 11.35
CA ASN A 120 7.90 15.96 10.26
C ASN A 120 8.30 14.71 9.46
N GLN A 121 9.46 14.11 9.75
CA GLN A 121 9.87 12.85 9.16
C GLN A 121 9.12 11.69 9.84
N PRO A 122 8.65 10.68 9.10
CA PRO A 122 7.87 9.60 9.65
C PRO A 122 8.68 8.78 10.65
N ASN A 123 8.05 8.38 11.76
CA ASN A 123 8.65 7.41 12.68
C ASN A 123 8.76 6.02 12.04
N GLN A 124 7.83 5.72 11.12
CA GLN A 124 7.83 4.45 10.41
C GLN A 124 7.36 4.61 8.96
N ILE A 125 7.98 3.84 8.07
CA ILE A 125 7.53 3.65 6.70
C ILE A 125 7.09 2.20 6.54
N ILE A 126 5.84 2.01 6.14
CA ILE A 126 5.26 0.69 5.89
C ILE A 126 5.22 0.47 4.38
N VAL A 127 5.98 -0.50 3.90
CA VAL A 127 5.97 -0.89 2.49
C VAL A 127 4.92 -1.98 2.26
N THR A 128 4.19 -1.88 1.15
CA THR A 128 3.19 -2.90 0.77
C THR A 128 3.79 -4.13 0.10
N ARG A 129 5.04 -4.04 -0.37
CA ARG A 129 5.72 -5.12 -1.09
C ARG A 129 7.09 -5.40 -0.48
N GLU A 130 7.33 -6.66 -0.12
CA GLU A 130 8.58 -7.12 0.50
C GLU A 130 9.82 -6.78 -0.35
N GLY A 131 9.70 -6.81 -1.68
CA GLY A 131 10.82 -6.47 -2.59
C GLY A 131 11.35 -5.04 -2.44
N LEU A 132 10.62 -4.14 -1.79
CA LEU A 132 11.04 -2.77 -1.52
C LEU A 132 11.79 -2.61 -0.19
N SER A 133 11.48 -3.41 0.84
CA SER A 133 11.92 -3.16 2.23
C SER A 133 13.43 -3.06 2.35
N GLY A 134 14.16 -4.10 1.91
CA GLY A 134 15.61 -4.16 2.09
C GLY A 134 16.37 -3.07 1.33
N ILE A 135 15.86 -2.61 0.18
CA ILE A 135 16.48 -1.47 -0.52
C ILE A 135 16.16 -0.17 0.21
N LEU A 136 14.91 0.02 0.64
CA LEU A 136 14.50 1.23 1.34
C LEU A 136 15.23 1.40 2.67
N GLU A 137 15.45 0.31 3.43
CA GLU A 137 16.24 0.31 4.67
C GLU A 137 17.64 0.90 4.48
N VAL A 138 18.31 0.57 3.36
CA VAL A 138 19.64 1.14 3.05
C VAL A 138 19.56 2.65 2.85
N TYR A 139 18.51 3.16 2.19
CA TYR A 139 18.30 4.60 2.02
C TYR A 139 17.88 5.29 3.33
N MET A 140 17.24 4.56 4.25
CA MET A 140 16.82 5.10 5.55
C MET A 140 17.95 5.18 6.58
N LEU A 141 19.18 4.74 6.27
CA LEU A 141 20.35 4.92 7.14
C LEU A 141 20.65 6.40 7.44
N ASP A 142 20.31 7.30 6.52
CA ASP A 142 20.42 8.75 6.71
C ASP A 142 19.31 9.35 7.62
N PHE A 143 18.30 8.54 7.97
CA PHE A 143 17.11 8.93 8.74
C PHE A 143 16.93 8.00 9.95
N PRO A 144 17.78 8.10 10.98
CA PRO A 144 17.88 7.10 12.06
C PRO A 144 16.63 6.96 12.95
N ASN A 145 15.67 7.89 12.84
CA ASN A 145 14.39 7.84 13.58
C ASN A 145 13.25 7.18 12.78
N THR A 146 13.54 6.72 11.56
CA THR A 146 12.57 6.13 10.63
C THR A 146 12.81 4.63 10.53
N VAL A 147 11.87 3.82 11.01
CA VAL A 147 11.92 2.35 10.86
C VAL A 147 11.17 1.94 9.59
N VAL A 148 11.73 1.00 8.82
CA VAL A 148 11.02 0.39 7.67
C VAL A 148 10.37 -0.92 8.12
N ARG A 149 9.11 -1.11 7.76
CA ARG A 149 8.34 -2.32 8.08
C ARG A 149 7.59 -2.81 6.85
N VAL A 150 7.32 -4.10 6.80
CA VAL A 150 6.50 -4.72 5.75
C VAL A 150 5.06 -4.88 6.26
N SER A 151 4.10 -4.73 5.36
CA SER A 151 2.70 -5.07 5.62
C SER A 151 2.42 -6.52 5.22
N GLU A 152 1.81 -7.29 6.12
CA GLU A 152 1.15 -8.58 5.81
C GLU A 152 -0.23 -8.37 5.18
N LEU A 153 -0.78 -7.16 5.30
CA LEU A 153 -2.03 -6.77 4.67
C LEU A 153 -1.78 -6.31 3.23
N GLU A 154 -2.48 -6.90 2.29
CA GLU A 154 -2.43 -6.55 0.87
C GLU A 154 -3.33 -5.34 0.57
N PHE A 155 -2.89 -4.13 0.95
CA PHE A 155 -3.66 -2.91 0.69
C PHE A 155 -3.90 -2.67 -0.81
N PRO A 156 -5.10 -2.17 -1.20
CA PRO A 156 -5.47 -1.98 -2.60
C PRO A 156 -4.92 -0.67 -3.20
N PHE A 157 -3.76 -0.18 -2.75
CA PHE A 157 -3.26 1.13 -3.18
C PHE A 157 -3.08 1.21 -4.69
N GLN A 158 -2.65 0.14 -5.35
CA GLN A 158 -2.54 0.06 -6.81
C GLN A 158 -3.80 0.49 -7.59
N ALA A 159 -4.99 0.41 -6.97
CA ALA A 159 -6.25 0.85 -7.57
C ALA A 159 -6.33 2.38 -7.75
N PHE A 160 -5.41 3.17 -7.19
CA PHE A 160 -5.42 4.63 -7.34
C PHE A 160 -5.40 5.08 -8.80
N LEU A 161 -4.68 4.38 -9.70
CA LEU A 161 -4.63 4.69 -11.14
C LEU A 161 -5.98 4.49 -11.84
N LYS A 162 -6.88 3.68 -11.24
CA LYS A 162 -8.23 3.46 -11.77
C LYS A 162 -9.15 4.65 -11.49
N ILE A 163 -8.80 5.53 -10.55
CA ILE A 163 -9.54 6.76 -10.24
C ILE A 163 -9.16 7.86 -11.24
N GLU A 164 -10.15 8.48 -11.88
CA GLU A 164 -9.95 9.45 -12.97
C GLU A 164 -9.01 10.60 -12.58
N THR A 165 -9.19 11.19 -11.39
CA THR A 165 -8.36 12.31 -10.92
C THR A 165 -6.87 11.97 -10.90
N PHE A 166 -6.49 10.83 -10.34
CA PHE A 166 -5.08 10.42 -10.25
C PHE A 166 -4.58 9.86 -11.58
N GLY A 167 -5.40 9.04 -12.25
CA GLY A 167 -5.07 8.44 -13.54
C GLY A 167 -4.79 9.51 -14.61
N ASP A 168 -5.59 10.57 -14.67
CA ASP A 168 -5.40 11.68 -15.61
C ASP A 168 -4.10 12.44 -15.36
N VAL A 169 -3.77 12.72 -14.10
CA VAL A 169 -2.52 13.40 -13.73
C VAL A 169 -1.32 12.57 -14.16
N VAL A 170 -1.31 11.28 -13.82
CA VAL A 170 -0.23 10.37 -14.21
C VAL A 170 -0.16 10.24 -15.74
N LEU A 171 -1.28 10.12 -16.43
CA LEU A 171 -1.32 9.94 -17.89
C LEU A 171 -0.83 11.18 -18.66
N LYS A 172 -1.16 12.39 -18.18
CA LYS A 172 -0.88 13.65 -18.89
C LYS A 172 0.52 14.22 -18.62
N ALA A 173 1.18 13.78 -17.57
CA ALA A 173 2.50 14.27 -17.20
C ALA A 173 3.54 14.04 -18.33
N THR A 174 4.32 15.07 -18.62
CA THR A 174 5.37 15.05 -19.67
C THR A 174 6.76 14.80 -19.11
N GLU A 175 6.90 14.81 -17.78
CA GLU A 175 8.13 14.54 -17.05
C GLU A 175 7.83 13.91 -15.68
N SER A 176 8.86 13.46 -14.98
CA SER A 176 8.70 12.93 -13.62
C SER A 176 8.54 14.08 -12.63
N GLU A 177 7.42 14.13 -11.92
CA GLU A 177 7.09 15.21 -11.00
C GLU A 177 6.39 14.69 -9.73
N MET A 178 6.48 15.46 -8.64
CA MET A 178 5.80 15.15 -7.38
C MET A 178 4.52 15.98 -7.29
N VAL A 179 3.37 15.31 -7.13
CA VAL A 179 2.07 15.97 -6.98
C VAL A 179 1.50 15.66 -5.60
N LEU A 180 1.13 16.69 -4.85
CA LEU A 180 0.54 16.56 -3.52
C LEU A 180 -0.99 16.61 -3.60
N PHE A 181 -1.63 15.64 -2.98
CA PHE A 181 -3.08 15.62 -2.76
C PHE A 181 -3.39 15.51 -1.27
N ASN A 182 -4.57 15.98 -0.88
CA ASN A 182 -5.23 15.46 0.31
C ASN A 182 -6.28 14.45 -0.14
N ILE A 183 -5.99 13.14 -0.02
CA ILE A 183 -6.89 12.08 -0.46
C ILE A 183 -8.15 11.96 0.40
N TYR A 184 -8.22 12.63 1.55
CA TYR A 184 -9.43 12.65 2.37
C TYR A 184 -10.35 13.83 2.09
N ASP A 185 -9.94 14.74 1.20
CA ASP A 185 -10.67 15.99 0.98
C ASP A 185 -11.00 16.70 2.32
N ASP A 186 -12.28 16.80 2.67
CA ASP A 186 -12.80 17.42 3.89
C ASP A 186 -13.25 16.41 4.97
N TRP A 187 -13.03 15.10 4.79
CA TRP A 187 -13.54 14.08 5.72
C TRP A 187 -13.08 14.27 7.17
N LEU A 188 -11.84 14.74 7.38
CA LEU A 188 -11.28 14.96 8.72
C LEU A 188 -11.96 16.11 9.49
N GLU A 189 -12.84 16.89 8.86
CA GLU A 189 -13.66 17.90 9.57
C GLU A 189 -14.74 17.25 10.44
N SER A 190 -15.24 16.07 10.07
CA SER A 190 -16.34 15.38 10.76
C SER A 190 -16.04 13.96 11.24
N MET A 191 -14.91 13.36 10.82
CA MET A 191 -14.54 12.00 11.25
C MET A 191 -13.08 11.84 11.65
N SER A 192 -12.80 10.77 12.39
CA SER A 192 -11.44 10.42 12.80
C SER A 192 -10.57 9.98 11.62
N PRO A 193 -9.24 10.11 11.70
CA PRO A 193 -8.32 9.55 10.69
C PRO A 193 -8.51 8.06 10.46
N PHE A 194 -8.81 7.30 11.51
CA PHE A 194 -9.11 5.87 11.41
C PHE A 194 -10.31 5.64 10.47
N THR A 195 -11.42 6.35 10.70
CA THR A 195 -12.64 6.24 9.89
C THR A 195 -12.39 6.69 8.45
N ALA A 196 -11.68 7.80 8.25
CA ALA A 196 -11.35 8.31 6.91
C ALA A 196 -10.46 7.34 6.13
N PHE A 197 -9.46 6.74 6.77
CA PHE A 197 -8.61 5.72 6.14
C PHE A 197 -9.40 4.45 5.86
N SER A 198 -10.25 3.97 6.77
CA SER A 198 -11.13 2.82 6.51
C SER A 198 -12.05 3.06 5.31
N ARG A 199 -12.64 4.25 5.18
CA ARG A 199 -13.42 4.65 3.99
C ARG A 199 -12.57 4.59 2.72
N LEU A 200 -11.35 5.14 2.77
CA LEU A 200 -10.44 5.11 1.62
C LEU A 200 -10.12 3.67 1.19
N ILE A 201 -9.73 2.80 2.13
CA ILE A 201 -9.42 1.40 1.83
C ILE A 201 -10.63 0.68 1.24
N LEU A 202 -11.82 0.93 1.79
CA LEU A 202 -13.07 0.36 1.28
C LEU A 202 -13.34 0.79 -0.17
N ILE A 203 -13.18 2.08 -0.49
CA ILE A 203 -13.36 2.59 -1.86
C ILE A 203 -12.32 1.97 -2.79
N LEU A 204 -11.04 2.02 -2.44
CA LEU A 204 -9.96 1.50 -3.28
C LEU A 204 -10.11 0.00 -3.53
N ARG A 205 -10.47 -0.79 -2.51
CA ARG A 205 -10.72 -2.23 -2.66
C ARG A 205 -11.89 -2.49 -3.60
N ALA A 206 -13.01 -1.76 -3.42
CA ALA A 206 -14.17 -1.92 -4.28
C ALA A 206 -13.86 -1.49 -5.74
N VAL A 207 -13.05 -0.45 -5.95
CA VAL A 207 -12.59 -0.03 -7.29
C VAL A 207 -11.72 -1.11 -7.92
N ASP A 208 -10.93 -1.82 -7.12
CA ASP A 208 -10.11 -2.91 -7.62
C ASP A 208 -10.94 -4.09 -8.15
N VAL A 209 -12.07 -4.36 -7.48
CA VAL A 209 -13.07 -5.39 -7.84
C VAL A 209 -13.92 -4.96 -9.04
N ASP A 210 -14.63 -3.83 -8.95
CA ASP A 210 -15.57 -3.37 -9.97
C ASP A 210 -15.62 -1.83 -10.02
N LYS A 211 -14.69 -1.27 -10.80
CA LYS A 211 -14.57 0.18 -11.01
C LYS A 211 -15.88 0.83 -11.48
N ASP A 212 -16.58 0.21 -12.42
CA ASP A 212 -17.75 0.82 -13.06
C ASP A 212 -18.93 0.89 -12.08
N LYS A 213 -19.14 -0.19 -11.32
CA LYS A 213 -20.14 -0.21 -10.24
C LYS A 213 -19.82 0.79 -9.14
N VAL A 214 -18.56 0.90 -8.72
CA VAL A 214 -18.15 1.91 -7.73
C VAL A 214 -18.39 3.34 -8.25
N LYS A 215 -18.08 3.62 -9.52
CA LYS A 215 -18.35 4.93 -10.12
C LYS A 215 -19.84 5.29 -10.05
N MET A 216 -20.73 4.33 -10.29
CA MET A 216 -22.18 4.50 -10.14
C MET A 216 -22.59 4.72 -8.67
N LEU A 217 -22.02 3.97 -7.74
CA LEU A 217 -22.34 4.08 -6.31
C LEU A 217 -21.91 5.43 -5.72
N LEU A 218 -20.75 5.94 -6.12
CA LEU A 218 -20.23 7.23 -5.65
C LEU A 218 -21.04 8.41 -6.22
N LYS A 219 -21.68 8.27 -7.37
CA LYS A 219 -22.47 9.33 -8.02
C LYS A 219 -23.89 8.82 -8.33
N PRO A 220 -24.75 8.63 -7.31
CA PRO A 220 -26.05 8.01 -7.48
C PRO A 220 -27.04 8.86 -8.28
N ASP A 221 -26.87 10.18 -8.30
CA ASP A 221 -27.69 11.10 -9.06
C ASP A 221 -26.88 12.31 -9.60
N LYS A 222 -27.48 13.09 -10.50
CA LYS A 222 -26.82 14.22 -11.17
C LYS A 222 -26.62 15.45 -10.28
N SER A 223 -27.27 15.51 -9.12
CA SER A 223 -27.11 16.62 -8.16
C SER A 223 -25.84 16.47 -7.34
N VAL A 224 -25.30 15.26 -7.23
CA VAL A 224 -24.02 14.99 -6.56
C VAL A 224 -22.87 15.53 -7.41
N VAL A 225 -22.18 16.53 -6.87
CA VAL A 225 -21.02 17.18 -7.49
C VAL A 225 -19.75 16.88 -6.72
N THR A 226 -18.62 16.90 -7.42
CA THR A 226 -17.28 16.89 -6.83
C THR A 226 -16.74 18.32 -6.89
N LYS A 227 -16.27 18.86 -5.76
CA LYS A 227 -15.65 20.20 -5.73
C LYS A 227 -14.36 20.19 -6.57
N ALA A 228 -13.96 21.33 -7.12
CA ALA A 228 -12.85 21.40 -8.09
C ALA A 228 -11.49 20.89 -7.55
N HIS A 229 -11.25 20.98 -6.24
CA HIS A 229 -10.02 20.54 -5.57
C HIS A 229 -10.21 19.23 -4.79
N HIS A 230 -11.36 18.57 -4.96
CA HIS A 230 -11.68 17.32 -4.28
C HIS A 230 -11.54 16.13 -5.23
N VAL A 231 -11.22 14.98 -4.67
CA VAL A 231 -11.21 13.70 -5.38
C VAL A 231 -12.59 13.07 -5.35
N TRP A 232 -13.28 13.16 -4.20
CA TRP A 232 -14.51 12.44 -3.91
C TRP A 232 -15.76 13.32 -4.06
N PRO A 233 -16.90 12.73 -4.42
CA PRO A 233 -18.17 13.45 -4.46
C PRO A 233 -18.54 14.00 -3.07
N SER A 234 -19.16 15.18 -3.04
CA SER A 234 -19.69 15.76 -1.81
C SER A 234 -21.00 15.07 -1.45
N LEU A 235 -20.93 14.15 -0.50
CA LEU A 235 -22.05 13.39 0.05
C LEU A 235 -22.28 13.76 1.51
N SER A 236 -23.53 13.72 1.97
CA SER A 236 -23.86 13.78 3.40
C SER A 236 -23.45 12.50 4.13
N ASP A 237 -23.39 12.54 5.46
CA ASP A 237 -23.04 11.36 6.27
C ASP A 237 -24.00 10.18 6.03
N ASP A 238 -25.31 10.44 5.90
CA ASP A 238 -26.31 9.42 5.57
C ASP A 238 -26.11 8.81 4.18
N GLN A 239 -25.67 9.62 3.21
CA GLN A 239 -25.33 9.14 1.87
C GLN A 239 -24.06 8.29 1.91
N TRP A 240 -23.02 8.75 2.62
CA TRP A 240 -21.79 7.99 2.81
C TRP A 240 -22.05 6.64 3.47
N MET A 241 -22.89 6.58 4.52
CA MET A 241 -23.22 5.32 5.18
C MET A 241 -23.85 4.31 4.20
N LYS A 242 -24.76 4.75 3.33
CA LYS A 242 -25.38 3.89 2.30
C LYS A 242 -24.37 3.43 1.26
N VAL A 243 -23.49 4.34 0.82
CA VAL A 243 -22.43 4.03 -0.15
C VAL A 243 -21.44 3.03 0.45
N GLU A 244 -20.96 3.22 1.68
CA GLU A 244 -20.04 2.31 2.35
C GLU A 244 -20.61 0.89 2.50
N VAL A 245 -21.90 0.77 2.85
CA VAL A 245 -22.59 -0.53 2.86
C VAL A 245 -22.56 -1.18 1.47
N ALA A 246 -22.92 -0.43 0.44
CA ALA A 246 -22.93 -0.95 -0.93
C ALA A 246 -21.52 -1.34 -1.44
N LEU A 247 -20.48 -0.56 -1.10
CA LEU A 247 -19.09 -0.85 -1.45
C LEU A 247 -18.61 -2.13 -0.76
N ARG A 248 -18.94 -2.29 0.53
CA ARG A 248 -18.65 -3.53 1.26
C ARG A 248 -19.30 -4.73 0.60
N ASP A 249 -20.58 -4.61 0.22
CA ASP A 249 -21.32 -5.71 -0.41
C ASP A 249 -20.71 -6.11 -1.76
N VAL A 250 -20.16 -5.16 -2.53
CA VAL A 250 -19.38 -5.46 -3.75
C VAL A 250 -18.18 -6.34 -3.44
N ILE A 251 -17.38 -5.97 -2.45
CA ILE A 251 -16.14 -6.69 -2.09
C ILE A 251 -16.47 -8.09 -1.54
N VAL A 252 -17.43 -8.17 -0.63
CA VAL A 252 -17.80 -9.41 0.04
C VAL A 252 -18.44 -10.39 -0.95
N THR A 253 -19.26 -9.90 -1.88
CA THR A 253 -19.88 -10.75 -2.92
C THR A 253 -18.81 -11.34 -3.84
N ASP A 254 -17.89 -10.53 -4.34
CA ASP A 254 -16.80 -11.00 -5.21
C ASP A 254 -15.90 -12.03 -4.49
N TYR A 255 -15.55 -11.79 -3.22
CA TYR A 255 -14.80 -12.75 -2.43
C TYR A 255 -15.56 -14.07 -2.24
N ALA A 256 -16.83 -14.00 -1.88
CA ALA A 256 -17.69 -15.15 -1.64
C ALA A 256 -17.83 -16.02 -2.90
N GLU A 257 -18.01 -15.39 -4.07
CA GLU A 257 -18.04 -16.07 -5.37
C GLU A 257 -16.71 -16.75 -5.70
N LYS A 258 -15.57 -16.06 -5.52
CA LYS A 258 -14.23 -16.62 -5.78
C LYS A 258 -13.87 -17.78 -4.86
N LYS A 259 -14.32 -17.75 -3.61
CA LYS A 259 -14.07 -18.79 -2.61
C LYS A 259 -15.19 -19.83 -2.52
N ASN A 260 -16.25 -19.69 -3.31
CA ASN A 260 -17.42 -20.57 -3.32
C ASN A 260 -18.03 -20.76 -1.91
N VAL A 261 -18.17 -19.65 -1.17
CA VAL A 261 -18.84 -19.57 0.14
C VAL A 261 -20.03 -18.61 0.05
N LYS A 262 -20.94 -18.63 1.04
CA LYS A 262 -22.02 -17.63 1.08
C LYS A 262 -21.55 -16.39 1.81
N ALA A 263 -21.84 -15.22 1.24
CA ALA A 263 -21.57 -13.92 1.88
C ALA A 263 -22.20 -13.79 3.28
N SER A 264 -23.38 -14.40 3.49
CA SER A 264 -24.08 -14.42 4.78
C SER A 264 -23.35 -15.18 5.90
N ASP A 265 -22.42 -16.07 5.53
CA ASP A 265 -21.75 -16.95 6.47
C ASP A 265 -20.45 -16.31 7.00
N LEU A 266 -20.06 -15.16 6.44
CA LEU A 266 -18.87 -14.42 6.85
C LEU A 266 -19.14 -13.57 8.09
N THR A 267 -18.29 -13.74 9.10
CA THR A 267 -18.29 -12.94 10.33
C THR A 267 -17.78 -11.52 10.10
N VAL A 268 -18.04 -10.62 11.05
CA VAL A 268 -17.57 -9.22 10.98
C VAL A 268 -16.04 -9.14 10.93
N SER A 269 -15.33 -10.02 11.64
CA SER A 269 -13.86 -10.10 11.60
C SER A 269 -13.36 -10.57 10.24
N GLU A 270 -13.96 -11.61 9.65
CA GLU A 270 -13.58 -12.07 8.31
C GLU A 270 -13.84 -10.99 7.27
N ILE A 271 -14.98 -10.28 7.33
CA ILE A 271 -15.27 -9.17 6.42
C ILE A 271 -14.21 -8.06 6.55
N ARG A 272 -13.83 -7.69 7.78
CA ARG A 272 -12.76 -6.71 8.02
C ARG A 272 -11.45 -7.19 7.39
N ASP A 273 -11.08 -8.44 7.62
CA ASP A 273 -9.82 -9.01 7.14
C ASP A 273 -9.81 -9.12 5.61
N ILE A 274 -10.94 -9.43 4.96
CA ILE A 274 -11.10 -9.36 3.49
C ILE A 274 -10.88 -7.95 2.96
N ILE A 275 -11.47 -6.94 3.59
CA ILE A 275 -11.33 -5.54 3.14
C ILE A 275 -9.88 -5.07 3.29
N LEU A 276 -9.23 -5.41 4.41
CA LEU A 276 -7.83 -5.09 4.68
C LEU A 276 -6.86 -5.91 3.82
N GLY A 277 -7.29 -7.05 3.27
CA GLY A 277 -6.46 -7.92 2.43
C GLY A 277 -5.54 -8.80 3.25
N ALA A 278 -6.00 -9.28 4.41
CA ALA A 278 -5.29 -10.31 5.17
C ALA A 278 -5.50 -11.68 4.51
N ASP A 279 -4.50 -12.55 4.61
CA ASP A 279 -4.65 -13.95 4.21
C ASP A 279 -5.55 -14.69 5.20
N ILE A 280 -6.79 -14.96 4.77
CA ILE A 280 -7.76 -15.71 5.57
C ILE A 280 -8.34 -16.88 4.78
N THR A 281 -8.51 -18.00 5.48
CA THR A 281 -9.38 -19.09 5.04
C THR A 281 -10.69 -18.96 5.81
N PRO A 282 -11.84 -18.77 5.13
CA PRO A 282 -13.14 -18.66 5.77
C PRO A 282 -13.38 -19.85 6.71
N SER A 283 -13.90 -19.58 7.90
CA SER A 283 -14.22 -20.59 8.91
C SER A 283 -15.18 -21.68 8.41
N SER A 284 -16.00 -21.37 7.40
CA SER A 284 -16.89 -22.33 6.72
C SER A 284 -16.16 -23.34 5.81
N LEU A 285 -14.90 -23.10 5.48
CA LEU A 285 -14.07 -23.98 4.65
C LEU A 285 -13.05 -24.80 5.47
N VAL A 286 -12.97 -24.57 6.78
CA VAL A 286 -12.06 -25.26 7.73
C VAL A 286 -12.75 -26.45 8.38
#